data_AF-A0A2N1TAH3-F1
#
_entry.id   AF-A0A2N1TAH3-F1
#
_cell.length_a   1.000
_cell.length_b   1.000
_cell.length_c   1.000
_cell.angle_alpha   90.00
_cell.angle_beta   90.00
_cell.angle_gamma   90.00
#
_symmetry.space_group_name_H-M   'P 1'
#
loop_
_entity.id
_entity.type
_entity.pdbx_description
1 polymer ?
#
loop_
_entity_poly.entity_id
_entity_poly.type
_entity_poly.pdbx_seq_one_letter_code
_entity_poly.pdbx_strand_id
1 'polypeptide(L)'
;MKKCVLLGSFFVLVLAVSMNLLAGNGSPAGMWKTIDDKTGEAKSIMKVWEENGVVYGKIEKLILKPGEDPNPLCDKCQGKFKNKPVLGMTIMWGLKKDDDEYSGGFIMDPDNGETYKCLIRLKDGGKKLEVRGYIGFSLIGRSQYWIKTQ
;
A
#
# COMPACT_ATOMS: atom_id res chain seq x y z
N MET A 1 -4.71 19.46 -76.76
CA MET A 1 -3.99 20.31 -75.79
C MET A 1 -3.76 19.49 -74.53
N LYS A 2 -2.63 19.72 -73.88
CA LYS A 2 -1.97 18.83 -72.92
C LYS A 2 -2.62 18.88 -71.52
N LYS A 3 -2.33 17.84 -70.73
CA LYS A 3 -2.33 17.75 -69.25
C LYS A 3 -3.66 17.26 -68.64
N CYS A 4 -3.70 16.45 -67.56
CA CYS A 4 -2.67 16.17 -66.57
C CYS A 4 -2.99 14.82 -65.88
N VAL A 5 -2.00 13.93 -65.80
CA VAL A 5 -2.00 12.78 -64.89
C VAL A 5 -1.67 13.32 -63.51
N LEU A 6 -2.50 13.02 -62.50
CA LEU A 6 -2.12 13.22 -61.09
C LEU A 6 -2.05 11.85 -60.44
N LEU A 7 -0.81 11.46 -60.13
CA LEU A 7 -0.44 10.27 -59.37
C LEU A 7 -1.08 10.33 -57.98
N GLY A 8 -1.76 9.25 -57.60
CA GLY A 8 -2.22 9.03 -56.24
C GLY A 8 -1.03 8.86 -55.30
N SER A 9 -0.83 9.82 -54.39
CA SER A 9 0.07 9.66 -53.25
C SER A 9 -0.76 9.13 -52.07
N PHE A 10 -0.70 7.82 -51.85
CA PHE A 10 -1.34 7.18 -50.70
C PHE A 10 -0.42 7.34 -49.48
N PHE A 11 -0.50 8.50 -48.83
CA PHE A 11 0.23 8.77 -47.59
C PHE A 11 -0.48 8.03 -46.45
N VAL A 12 -0.06 6.79 -46.16
CA VAL A 12 -0.54 6.04 -44.99
C VAL A 12 0.08 6.68 -43.75
N LEU A 13 -0.68 7.56 -43.12
CA LEU A 13 -0.37 8.11 -41.80
C LEU A 13 -0.53 6.99 -40.76
N VAL A 14 0.57 6.33 -40.42
CA VAL A 14 0.62 5.39 -39.29
C VAL A 14 0.50 6.22 -38.02
N LEU A 15 -0.74 6.39 -37.55
CA LEU A 15 -1.04 6.89 -36.20
C LEU A 15 -0.49 5.88 -35.20
N ALA A 16 0.70 6.17 -34.68
CA ALA A 16 1.21 5.52 -33.48
C ALA A 16 0.28 5.87 -32.32
N VAL A 17 -0.71 5.01 -32.06
CA VAL A 17 -1.50 5.06 -30.83
C VAL A 17 -0.53 4.69 -29.70
N SER A 18 -0.02 5.71 -29.03
CA SER A 18 0.62 5.56 -27.74
C SER A 18 -0.43 5.02 -26.77
N MET A 19 -0.42 3.70 -26.57
CA MET A 19 -1.11 3.07 -25.46
C MET A 19 -0.43 3.57 -24.19
N ASN A 20 -0.95 4.67 -23.62
CA ASN A 20 -0.67 5.02 -22.24
C ASN A 20 -1.11 3.83 -21.40
N LEU A 21 -0.16 3.01 -20.97
CA LEU A 21 -0.37 2.08 -19.86
C LEU A 21 -0.83 2.97 -18.70
N LEU A 22 -2.13 2.94 -18.42
CA LEU A 22 -2.68 3.54 -17.22
C LEU A 22 -1.90 2.93 -16.05
N ALA A 23 -0.93 3.68 -15.51
CA ALA A 23 -0.36 3.40 -14.21
C ALA A 23 -1.56 3.30 -13.28
N GLY A 24 -1.80 2.10 -12.74
CA GLY A 24 -3.08 1.77 -12.12
C GLY A 24 -3.40 2.80 -11.03
N ASN A 25 -4.41 3.63 -11.28
CA ASN A 25 -5.16 4.38 -10.27
C ASN A 25 -5.97 3.39 -9.40
N GLY A 26 -5.30 2.35 -8.91
CA GLY A 26 -5.88 1.38 -8.01
C GLY A 26 -6.06 2.00 -6.64
N SER A 27 -7.16 1.64 -5.98
CA SER A 27 -7.32 1.92 -4.56
C SER A 27 -6.43 0.95 -3.74
N PRO A 28 -5.80 1.41 -2.65
CA PRO A 28 -5.08 0.54 -1.73
C PRO A 28 -6.03 -0.30 -0.86
N ALA A 29 -7.34 -0.03 -0.92
CA ALA A 29 -8.33 -0.82 -0.21
C ALA A 29 -8.27 -2.31 -0.61
N GLY A 30 -8.36 -3.18 0.39
CA GLY A 30 -8.26 -4.63 0.21
C GLY A 30 -7.68 -5.36 1.41
N MET A 31 -7.43 -6.65 1.21
CA MET A 31 -6.88 -7.55 2.22
C MET A 31 -5.42 -7.87 1.89
N TRP A 32 -4.52 -7.60 2.82
CA TRP A 32 -3.08 -7.61 2.60
C TRP A 32 -2.37 -8.51 3.61
N LYS A 33 -1.63 -9.50 3.13
CA LYS A 33 -0.76 -10.33 3.97
C LYS A 33 0.52 -9.59 4.27
N THR A 34 0.81 -9.38 5.54
CA THR A 34 2.04 -8.72 5.99
C THR A 34 3.18 -9.72 6.03
N ILE A 35 4.36 -9.27 5.62
CA ILE A 35 5.60 -10.03 5.64
C ILE A 35 6.58 -9.29 6.55
N ASP A 36 7.12 -9.99 7.54
CA ASP A 36 8.16 -9.47 8.43
C ASP A 36 9.43 -9.19 7.62
N ASP A 37 9.95 -7.95 7.67
CA ASP A 37 11.12 -7.52 6.90
C ASP A 37 12.43 -8.16 7.40
N LYS A 38 12.45 -8.68 8.63
CA LYS A 38 13.63 -9.32 9.23
C LYS A 38 13.64 -10.82 9.03
N THR A 39 12.49 -11.48 9.16
CA THR A 39 12.38 -12.95 9.10
C THR A 39 11.84 -13.47 7.77
N GLY A 40 11.14 -12.64 6.99
CA GLY A 40 10.47 -13.05 5.75
C GLY A 40 9.18 -13.85 5.98
N GLU A 41 8.75 -14.01 7.22
CA GLU A 41 7.56 -14.79 7.56
C GLU A 41 6.29 -13.94 7.47
N ALA A 42 5.17 -14.60 7.15
CA ALA A 42 3.88 -13.94 7.20
C ALA A 42 3.40 -13.76 8.64
N LYS A 43 2.97 -12.55 9.01
CA LYS A 43 2.57 -12.22 10.39
C LYS A 43 1.08 -12.03 10.58
N SER A 44 0.41 -11.39 9.62
CA SER A 44 -1.00 -11.01 9.76
C SER A 44 -1.67 -10.79 8.41
N ILE A 45 -2.99 -10.67 8.43
CA ILE A 45 -3.78 -10.10 7.34
C ILE A 45 -4.31 -8.74 7.81
N MET A 46 -3.93 -7.70 7.08
CA MET A 46 -4.40 -6.33 7.24
C MET A 46 -5.59 -6.07 6.34
N LYS A 47 -6.66 -5.47 6.90
CA LYS A 47 -7.71 -4.85 6.10
C LYS A 47 -7.36 -3.38 5.92
N VAL A 48 -7.18 -2.95 4.69
CA VAL A 48 -7.00 -1.55 4.30
C VAL A 48 -8.31 -1.05 3.69
N TRP A 49 -8.74 0.14 4.09
CA TRP A 49 -9.94 0.77 3.55
C TRP A 49 -9.76 2.27 3.44
N GLU A 50 -10.64 2.89 2.67
CA GLU A 50 -10.68 4.33 2.48
C GLU A 50 -12.06 4.85 2.90
N GLU A 51 -12.06 5.94 3.66
CA GLU A 51 -13.25 6.63 4.12
C GLU A 51 -13.03 8.13 3.97
N ASN A 52 -13.90 8.81 3.22
CA ASN A 52 -13.80 10.25 2.95
C ASN A 52 -12.43 10.70 2.41
N GLY A 53 -11.82 9.91 1.53
CA GLY A 53 -10.50 10.21 0.94
C GLY A 53 -9.31 9.96 1.88
N VAL A 54 -9.55 9.34 3.04
CA VAL A 54 -8.51 9.00 4.03
C VAL A 54 -8.40 7.49 4.13
N VAL A 55 -7.18 6.98 4.00
CA VAL A 55 -6.86 5.56 4.08
C VAL A 55 -6.49 5.17 5.50
N TYR A 56 -6.99 4.00 5.90
CA TYR A 56 -6.78 3.37 7.19
C TYR A 56 -6.43 1.90 7.00
N GLY A 57 -5.82 1.31 8.02
CA GLY A 57 -5.50 -0.11 8.05
C GLY A 57 -5.60 -0.69 9.46
N LYS A 58 -6.20 -1.88 9.57
CA LYS A 58 -6.33 -2.61 10.82
C LYS A 58 -5.95 -4.08 10.66
N ILE A 59 -5.53 -4.68 11.76
CA ILE A 59 -5.17 -6.11 11.81
C ILE A 59 -6.47 -6.91 11.82
N GLU A 60 -6.81 -7.53 10.70
CA GLU A 60 -8.04 -8.34 10.58
C GLU A 60 -7.83 -9.76 11.10
N LYS A 61 -6.63 -10.34 10.87
CA LYS A 61 -6.28 -11.70 11.33
C LYS A 61 -4.81 -11.78 11.71
N LEU A 62 -4.48 -12.58 12.70
CA LEU A 62 -3.11 -12.97 13.04
C LEU A 62 -2.77 -14.32 12.41
N ILE A 63 -1.52 -14.46 11.96
CA ILE A 63 -0.96 -15.73 11.48
C ILE A 63 -0.07 -16.23 12.61
N LEU A 64 -0.64 -17.12 13.44
CA LEU A 64 -0.02 -17.57 14.68
C LEU A 64 0.91 -18.75 14.45
N LYS A 65 2.03 -18.76 15.15
CA LYS A 65 2.86 -19.96 15.34
C LYS A 65 2.32 -20.81 16.50
N PRO A 66 2.65 -22.11 16.55
CA PRO A 66 2.27 -22.95 17.68
C PRO A 66 2.70 -22.35 19.02
N GLY A 67 1.74 -22.21 19.94
CA GLY A 67 1.98 -21.65 21.27
C GLY A 67 1.87 -20.13 21.40
N GLU A 68 1.62 -19.40 20.31
CA GLU A 68 1.35 -17.97 20.37
C GLU A 68 -0.08 -17.67 20.87
N ASP A 69 -0.23 -16.56 21.60
CA ASP A 69 -1.52 -16.06 22.07
C ASP A 69 -2.39 -15.65 20.87
N PRO A 70 -3.63 -16.18 20.73
CA PRO A 70 -4.51 -15.80 19.64
C PRO A 70 -5.08 -14.38 19.74
N ASN A 71 -4.94 -13.72 20.89
CA ASN A 71 -5.42 -12.37 21.12
C ASN A 71 -4.46 -11.53 21.98
N PRO A 72 -3.20 -11.34 21.52
CA PRO A 72 -2.18 -10.68 22.30
C PRO A 72 -2.55 -9.23 22.53
N LEU A 73 -2.22 -8.72 23.71
CA LEU A 73 -2.35 -7.31 24.05
C LEU A 73 -1.08 -6.57 23.62
N CYS A 74 -1.21 -5.33 23.15
CA CYS A 74 -0.04 -4.49 22.92
C CYS A 74 0.44 -3.87 24.25
N ASP A 75 1.26 -4.62 24.98
CA ASP A 75 1.84 -4.21 26.25
C ASP A 75 2.90 -3.13 26.08
N LYS A 76 3.63 -3.07 24.97
CA LYS A 76 4.63 -2.01 24.70
C LYS A 76 4.02 -0.70 24.20
N CYS A 77 2.82 -0.76 23.62
CA CYS A 77 2.12 0.41 23.12
C CYS A 77 1.87 1.46 24.20
N GLN A 78 1.73 2.72 23.79
CA GLN A 78 1.39 3.83 24.68
C GLN A 78 0.01 4.42 24.39
N GLY A 79 -0.47 5.26 25.33
CA GLY A 79 -1.72 6.00 25.18
C GLY A 79 -2.92 5.10 24.89
N LYS A 80 -3.70 5.44 23.86
CA LYS A 80 -4.94 4.72 23.51
C LYS A 80 -4.73 3.26 23.09
N PHE A 81 -3.51 2.87 22.75
CA PHE A 81 -3.16 1.53 22.28
C PHE A 81 -2.63 0.61 23.40
N LYS A 82 -2.23 1.17 24.55
CA LYS A 82 -1.69 0.40 25.68
C LYS A 82 -2.69 -0.65 26.17
N ASN A 83 -2.21 -1.90 26.29
CA ASN A 83 -2.99 -3.04 26.80
C ASN A 83 -4.30 -3.28 26.01
N LYS A 84 -4.35 -2.88 24.74
CA LYS A 84 -5.47 -3.19 23.84
C LYS A 84 -5.14 -4.42 22.99
N PRO A 85 -6.15 -5.24 22.65
CA PRO A 85 -5.97 -6.34 21.72
C PRO A 85 -5.35 -5.88 20.41
N VAL A 86 -4.32 -6.60 19.96
CA VAL A 86 -3.67 -6.38 18.66
C VAL A 86 -4.64 -6.75 17.54
N LEU A 87 -5.38 -7.86 17.70
CA LEU A 87 -6.42 -8.24 16.76
C LEU A 87 -7.52 -7.17 16.70
N GLY A 88 -7.83 -6.70 15.50
CA GLY A 88 -8.82 -5.65 15.25
C GLY A 88 -8.27 -4.23 15.42
N MET A 89 -7.03 -4.04 15.87
CA MET A 89 -6.47 -2.72 16.11
C MET A 89 -6.21 -1.98 14.79
N THR A 90 -6.72 -0.74 14.68
CA THR A 90 -6.36 0.18 13.60
C THR A 90 -4.97 0.74 13.88
N ILE A 91 -3.98 0.20 13.16
CA ILE A 91 -2.57 0.56 13.33
C ILE A 91 -2.06 1.50 12.25
N MET A 92 -2.81 1.71 11.16
CA MET A 92 -2.44 2.63 10.08
C MET A 92 -3.59 3.62 9.84
N TRP A 93 -3.31 4.92 9.76
CA TRP A 93 -4.35 5.93 9.64
C TRP A 93 -3.85 7.24 9.02
N GLY A 94 -4.80 8.02 8.48
CA GLY A 94 -4.55 9.41 8.07
C GLY A 94 -3.85 9.57 6.73
N LEU A 95 -3.62 8.49 5.98
CA LEU A 95 -2.97 8.60 4.68
C LEU A 95 -3.93 9.16 3.65
N LYS A 96 -3.47 10.09 2.82
CA LYS A 96 -4.26 10.70 1.74
C LYS A 96 -3.53 10.52 0.42
N LYS A 97 -4.30 10.49 -0.67
CA LYS A 97 -3.75 10.40 -2.02
C LYS A 97 -2.80 11.58 -2.27
N ASP A 98 -1.60 11.26 -2.73
CA ASP A 98 -0.53 12.21 -3.03
C ASP A 98 0.19 11.69 -4.28
N ASP A 99 -0.13 12.23 -5.45
CA ASP A 99 0.32 11.73 -6.76
C ASP A 99 0.17 10.20 -6.93
N ASP A 100 1.27 9.46 -7.03
CA ASP A 100 1.30 8.00 -7.22
C ASP A 100 1.29 7.21 -5.90
N GLU A 101 1.28 7.89 -4.75
CA GLU A 101 1.31 7.31 -3.42
C GLU A 101 0.13 7.75 -2.54
N TYR A 102 0.10 7.25 -1.30
CA TYR A 102 -0.70 7.84 -0.24
C TYR A 102 0.24 8.18 0.91
N SER A 103 0.23 9.42 1.37
CA SER A 103 1.23 9.97 2.29
C SER A 103 0.58 10.76 3.44
N GLY A 104 1.40 11.32 4.33
CA GLY A 104 0.97 12.22 5.42
C GLY A 104 0.34 11.54 6.64
N GLY A 105 0.15 10.22 6.61
CA GLY A 105 -0.41 9.46 7.73
C GLY A 105 0.65 8.83 8.62
N PHE A 106 0.19 7.87 9.43
CA PHE A 106 0.99 7.20 10.45
C PHE A 106 0.73 5.70 10.46
N ILE A 107 1.71 4.96 10.98
CA ILE A 107 1.60 3.55 11.29
C ILE A 107 2.23 3.27 12.66
N MET A 108 1.55 2.50 13.51
CA MET A 108 2.04 2.04 14.80
C MET A 108 2.43 0.57 14.71
N ASP A 109 3.61 0.22 15.19
CA ASP A 109 4.12 -1.15 15.21
C ASP A 109 3.83 -1.80 16.58
N PRO A 110 2.92 -2.78 16.68
CA PRO A 110 2.60 -3.42 17.96
C PRO A 110 3.77 -4.15 18.61
N ASP A 111 4.79 -4.55 17.85
CA ASP A 111 5.92 -5.34 18.37
C ASP A 111 6.88 -4.48 19.24
N ASN A 112 6.89 -3.17 19.04
CA ASN A 112 7.68 -2.21 19.81
C ASN A 112 6.86 -1.07 20.43
N GLY A 113 5.60 -0.88 20.03
CA GLY A 113 4.71 0.16 20.53
C GLY A 113 4.93 1.56 19.94
N GLU A 114 5.86 1.70 19.00
CA GLU A 114 6.26 2.98 18.42
C GLU A 114 5.37 3.37 17.23
N THR A 115 5.17 4.68 17.05
CA THR A 115 4.41 5.24 15.92
C THR A 115 5.34 6.00 14.98
N TYR A 116 5.23 5.69 13.70
CA TYR A 116 6.04 6.26 12.62
C TYR A 116 5.17 7.04 11.65
N LYS A 117 5.76 8.01 10.95
CA LYS A 117 5.14 8.55 9.75
C LYS A 117 5.07 7.45 8.69
N CYS A 118 4.01 7.45 7.91
CA CYS A 118 3.73 6.40 6.95
C CYS A 118 3.43 6.96 5.56
N LEU A 119 3.93 6.28 4.54
CA LEU A 119 3.43 6.35 3.18
C LEU A 119 3.24 4.95 2.62
N ILE A 120 2.32 4.80 1.67
CA ILE A 120 2.08 3.54 0.97
C ILE A 120 2.05 3.75 -0.55
N ARG A 121 2.54 2.74 -1.29
CA ARG A 121 2.53 2.73 -2.76
C ARG A 121 2.06 1.39 -3.28
N LEU A 122 1.15 1.42 -4.25
CA LEU A 122 0.80 0.21 -4.99
C LEU A 122 1.93 -0.13 -5.96
N LYS A 123 2.31 -1.40 -5.97
CA LYS A 123 3.34 -1.98 -6.84
C LYS A 123 2.76 -3.18 -7.58
N ASP A 124 3.45 -3.61 -8.62
CA ASP A 124 3.13 -4.82 -9.39
C ASP A 124 1.67 -4.89 -9.86
N GLY A 125 1.16 -3.77 -10.40
CA GLY A 125 -0.24 -3.67 -10.85
C GLY A 125 -1.26 -3.79 -9.72
N GLY A 126 -0.89 -3.43 -8.49
CA GLY A 126 -1.74 -3.50 -7.31
C GLY A 126 -1.72 -4.85 -6.59
N LYS A 127 -0.79 -5.75 -6.95
CA LYS A 127 -0.60 -7.04 -6.27
C LYS A 127 0.29 -6.94 -5.02
N LYS A 128 1.06 -5.86 -4.91
CA LYS A 128 1.90 -5.56 -3.75
C LYS A 128 1.61 -4.16 -3.23
N LEU A 129 1.69 -4.00 -1.92
CA LEU A 129 1.66 -2.71 -1.25
C LEU A 129 3.01 -2.51 -0.57
N GLU A 130 3.76 -1.52 -1.03
CA GLU A 130 4.90 -1.01 -0.28
C GLU A 130 4.35 -0.17 0.88
N VAL A 131 4.75 -0.48 2.11
CA VAL A 131 4.39 0.27 3.32
C VAL A 131 5.66 0.75 3.98
N ARG A 132 5.87 2.07 4.03
CA ARG A 132 7.11 2.66 4.53
C ARG A 132 6.87 3.47 5.80
N GLY A 133 7.47 3.01 6.90
CA GLY A 133 7.52 3.72 8.18
C GLY A 133 8.84 4.48 8.33
N TYR A 134 8.80 5.73 8.76
CA TYR A 134 9.99 6.58 8.89
C TYR A 134 9.91 7.60 10.02
N ILE A 135 11.08 8.12 10.43
CA ILE A 135 11.24 9.16 11.46
C ILE A 135 11.75 10.44 10.79
N GLY A 136 11.03 11.56 10.99
CA GLY A 136 11.40 12.84 10.40
C GLY A 136 11.16 12.86 8.88
N PHE A 137 12.20 12.56 8.10
CA PHE A 137 12.21 12.48 6.63
C PHE A 137 12.07 11.04 6.14
N SER A 138 11.43 10.84 4.99
CA SER A 138 11.14 9.49 4.45
C SER A 138 12.38 8.67 4.12
N LEU A 139 13.56 9.27 3.99
CA LEU A 139 14.83 8.57 3.76
C LEU A 139 15.28 7.73 4.97
N ILE A 140 14.92 8.12 6.19
CA ILE A 140 15.33 7.45 7.43
C ILE A 140 14.16 6.58 7.93
N GLY A 141 14.08 5.37 7.40
CA GLY A 141 12.98 4.45 7.68
C GLY A 141 13.15 3.08 7.05
N ARG A 142 12.12 2.24 7.21
CA ARG A 142 12.07 0.88 6.66
C ARG A 142 10.81 0.71 5.82
N SER A 143 10.93 -0.10 4.77
CA SER A 143 9.80 -0.50 3.93
C SER A 143 9.48 -1.98 4.19
N GLN A 144 8.19 -2.29 4.34
CA GLN A 144 7.66 -3.64 4.26
C GLN A 144 6.86 -3.79 2.96
N TYR A 145 6.76 -5.03 2.48
CA TYR A 145 5.99 -5.36 1.29
C TYR A 145 4.88 -6.31 1.68
N TRP A 146 3.64 -5.85 1.54
CA TRP A 146 2.46 -6.67 1.79
C TRP A 146 1.92 -7.22 0.48
N ILE A 147 1.40 -8.44 0.55
CA ILE A 147 0.92 -9.18 -0.62
C ILE A 147 -0.60 -9.15 -0.64
N LYS A 148 -1.19 -8.76 -1.78
CA LYS A 148 -2.65 -8.74 -1.92
C LYS A 148 -3.19 -10.16 -1.83
N THR A 149 -4.25 -10.35 -1.05
CA THR A 149 -4.88 -11.67 -0.84
C THR A 149 -6.29 -11.77 -1.40
N GLN A 150 -6.96 -10.61 -1.59
CA GLN A 150 -8.26 -10.45 -2.23
C GLN A 150 -8.30 -9.09 -2.93
#